data_AF-A0A427YU39-F1
#
_entry.id   AF-A0A427YU39-F1
#
_cell.length_a   1.000
_cell.length_b   1.000
_cell.length_c   1.000
_cell.angle_alpha   90.00
_cell.angle_beta   90.00
_cell.angle_gamma   90.00
#
_symmetry.space_group_name_H-M   'P 1'
#
loop_
_entity.id
_entity.type
_entity.pdbx_description
1 polymer ?
#
loop_
_entity_poly.entity_id
_entity_poly.type
_entity_poly.pdbx_seq_one_letter_code
_entity_poly.pdbx_strand_id
1 'polypeptide(L)'
;MSDSTAAAGYDTITSINFTGGFPSSKDLAASIVFLVAFVATLPVLVWRLVSPAHRTVILIRPGVFVACRIPMLIIRAIMSKTDYGLGLLIAELVLVGIGYLFLIEPITALWQRLVDASSPPPHPRWVRLLGKLLTLTLLVAIATMIASSSIVSGAFDSESMLNTVVALRPASYILSLAVVVLQALAIARTYFHFGTSNRKTAYLLVPLICLIIVAIYRVAQTYASDPSSPIRSLSAFWIMQITFEFLAYVSYLAISIPAWFPKKPKDEDMELDVEGQQARLRGTPKPSDA
;
A
#
# COMPACT_ATOMS: atom_id res chain seq x y z
N MET A 1 19.28 -15.16 36.88
CA MET A 1 17.80 -15.11 36.76
C MET A 1 17.30 -14.31 35.55
N SER A 2 18.17 -13.64 34.78
CA SER A 2 17.83 -12.93 33.53
C SER A 2 17.78 -13.81 32.27
N ASP A 3 18.41 -14.99 32.29
CA ASP A 3 18.53 -15.83 31.08
C ASP A 3 17.28 -16.67 30.78
N SER A 4 16.46 -16.96 31.80
CA SER A 4 15.25 -17.79 31.64
C SER A 4 14.08 -17.07 30.97
N THR A 5 13.96 -15.74 31.15
CA THR A 5 12.91 -14.93 30.50
C THR A 5 13.22 -14.66 29.03
N ALA A 6 14.49 -14.52 28.67
CA ALA A 6 14.90 -14.36 27.27
C ALA A 6 14.61 -15.60 26.41
N ALA A 7 14.79 -16.80 26.97
CA ALA A 7 14.49 -18.06 26.28
C ALA A 7 12.99 -18.24 26.00
N ALA A 8 12.12 -17.93 26.98
CA ALA A 8 10.66 -18.04 26.83
C ALA A 8 10.10 -17.09 25.74
N GLY A 9 10.63 -15.88 25.63
CA GLY A 9 10.25 -14.94 24.58
C GLY A 9 10.65 -15.41 23.17
N TYR A 10 11.77 -16.13 23.06
CA TYR A 10 12.27 -16.64 21.78
C TYR A 10 11.44 -17.81 21.24
N ASP A 11 11.08 -18.78 22.08
CA ASP A 11 10.21 -19.91 21.69
C ASP A 11 8.82 -19.41 21.27
N THR A 12 8.33 -18.38 21.94
CA THR A 12 7.07 -17.71 21.60
C THR A 12 7.13 -17.02 20.25
N ILE A 13 8.24 -16.34 19.93
CA ILE A 13 8.48 -15.69 18.64
C ILE A 13 8.57 -16.71 17.50
N THR A 14 9.28 -17.82 17.70
CA THR A 14 9.42 -18.85 16.66
C THR A 14 8.10 -19.52 16.31
N SER A 15 7.12 -19.49 17.21
CA SER A 15 5.74 -19.92 16.94
C SER A 15 4.96 -18.97 16.01
N ILE A 16 5.34 -17.68 15.96
CA ILE A 16 4.75 -16.71 15.05
C ILE A 16 5.35 -16.92 13.66
N ASN A 17 4.51 -17.28 12.69
CA ASN A 17 4.96 -17.41 11.32
C ASN A 17 5.28 -16.03 10.72
N PHE A 18 6.57 -15.70 10.66
CA PHE A 18 7.03 -14.41 10.15
C PHE A 18 6.91 -14.30 8.64
N THR A 19 6.38 -13.16 8.19
CA THR A 19 6.32 -12.84 6.77
C THR A 19 7.72 -12.70 6.19
N GLY A 20 8.14 -13.70 5.43
CA GLY A 20 9.48 -13.81 4.85
C GLY A 20 10.44 -14.72 5.59
N GLY A 21 10.00 -15.38 6.66
CA GLY A 21 10.88 -16.18 7.51
C GLY A 21 11.94 -15.34 8.21
N PHE A 22 12.82 -16.03 8.96
CA PHE A 22 13.95 -15.37 9.61
C PHE A 22 14.98 -14.93 8.57
N PRO A 23 15.51 -13.69 8.68
CA PRO A 23 16.62 -13.24 7.88
C PRO A 23 17.80 -14.21 7.96
N SER A 24 18.40 -14.51 6.81
CA SER A 24 19.54 -15.40 6.70
C SER A 24 20.62 -14.77 5.82
N SER A 25 21.82 -15.35 5.83
CA SER A 25 22.92 -14.93 4.94
C SER A 25 22.56 -14.98 3.45
N LYS A 26 21.56 -15.79 3.07
CA LYS A 26 21.06 -15.89 1.68
C LYS A 26 20.25 -14.67 1.25
N ASP A 27 19.74 -13.87 2.19
CA ASP A 27 18.93 -12.67 1.89
C ASP A 27 19.75 -11.46 1.47
N LEU A 28 21.07 -11.46 1.69
CA LEU A 28 21.93 -10.31 1.42
C LEU A 28 21.84 -9.85 -0.04
N ALA A 29 22.04 -10.78 -0.98
CA ALA A 29 22.11 -10.45 -2.40
C ALA A 29 20.77 -9.86 -2.89
N ALA A 30 19.65 -10.52 -2.55
CA ALA A 30 18.33 -10.04 -2.92
C ALA A 30 18.00 -8.69 -2.27
N SER A 31 18.38 -8.50 -1.00
CA SER A 31 18.18 -7.23 -0.29
C SER A 31 18.90 -6.07 -0.98
N ILE A 32 20.18 -6.27 -1.37
CA ILE A 32 20.96 -5.25 -2.09
C ILE A 32 20.35 -4.96 -3.47
N VAL A 33 19.98 -6.00 -4.23
CA VAL A 33 19.40 -5.83 -5.57
C VAL A 33 18.11 -5.02 -5.51
N PHE A 34 17.18 -5.38 -4.63
CA PHE A 34 15.93 -4.63 -4.48
C PHE A 34 16.15 -3.25 -3.87
N LEU A 35 17.11 -3.08 -2.96
CA LEU A 35 17.44 -1.77 -2.40
C LEU A 35 17.89 -0.81 -3.50
N VAL A 36 18.84 -1.24 -4.35
CA VAL A 36 19.29 -0.44 -5.50
C VAL A 36 18.14 -0.15 -6.45
N ALA A 37 17.28 -1.14 -6.74
CA ALA A 37 16.12 -0.94 -7.60
C ALA A 37 15.15 0.11 -7.04
N PHE A 38 14.81 0.06 -5.74
CA PHE A 38 13.94 1.05 -5.10
C PHE A 38 14.58 2.45 -5.07
N VAL A 39 15.86 2.55 -4.70
CA VAL A 39 16.59 3.82 -4.68
C VAL A 39 16.64 4.46 -6.08
N ALA A 40 16.85 3.65 -7.13
CA ALA A 40 16.85 4.12 -8.51
C ALA A 40 15.51 4.72 -8.95
N THR A 41 14.39 4.37 -8.31
CA THR A 41 13.08 4.99 -8.60
C THR A 41 12.85 6.34 -7.92
N LEU A 42 13.63 6.69 -6.88
CA LEU A 42 13.42 7.91 -6.10
C LEU A 42 13.53 9.20 -6.93
N PRO A 43 14.51 9.37 -7.85
CA PRO A 43 14.57 10.56 -8.69
C PRO A 43 13.29 10.77 -9.51
N VAL A 44 12.71 9.68 -10.04
CA VAL A 44 11.46 9.73 -10.82
C VAL A 44 10.27 10.10 -9.93
N LEU A 45 10.17 9.49 -8.74
CA LEU A 45 9.13 9.82 -7.78
C LEU A 45 9.20 11.28 -7.35
N VAL A 46 10.38 11.77 -6.96
CA VAL A 46 10.59 13.16 -6.53
C VAL A 46 10.27 14.13 -7.66
N TRP A 47 10.76 13.85 -8.88
CA TRP A 47 10.44 14.66 -10.05
C TRP A 47 8.93 14.74 -10.31
N ARG A 48 8.20 13.62 -10.20
CA ARG A 48 6.74 13.60 -10.36
C ARG A 48 5.98 14.35 -9.25
N LEU A 49 6.50 14.35 -8.03
CA LEU A 49 5.89 15.06 -6.89
C LEU A 49 6.10 16.58 -6.99
N VAL A 50 7.25 17.02 -7.51
CA VAL A 50 7.62 18.44 -7.63
C VAL A 50 7.10 19.07 -8.92
N SER A 51 7.11 18.34 -10.04
CA SER A 51 6.71 18.86 -11.35
C SER A 51 5.20 19.19 -11.38
N PRO A 52 4.80 20.45 -11.65
CA PRO A 52 3.39 20.86 -11.66
C PRO A 52 2.52 20.06 -12.63
N ALA A 53 3.08 19.60 -13.76
CA ALA A 53 2.36 18.82 -14.76
C ALA A 53 1.99 17.39 -14.29
N HIS A 54 2.68 16.86 -13.27
CA HIS A 54 2.55 15.48 -12.82
C HIS A 54 2.13 15.35 -11.35
N ARG A 55 2.21 16.43 -10.58
CA ARG A 55 1.91 16.45 -9.15
C ARG A 55 0.49 15.97 -8.88
N THR A 56 0.37 14.96 -8.04
CA THR A 56 -0.91 14.46 -7.52
C THR A 56 -0.71 13.93 -6.11
N VAL A 57 -1.70 14.17 -5.23
CA VAL A 57 -1.70 13.67 -3.85
C VAL A 57 -1.72 12.13 -3.82
N ILE A 58 -2.21 11.48 -4.89
CA ILE A 58 -2.22 10.02 -5.02
C ILE A 58 -0.80 9.42 -4.93
N LEU A 59 0.23 10.14 -5.39
CA LEU A 59 1.62 9.65 -5.34
C LEU A 59 2.27 9.74 -3.94
N ILE A 60 1.63 10.42 -2.98
CA ILE A 60 2.15 10.48 -1.61
C ILE A 60 2.14 9.09 -0.97
N ARG A 61 1.10 8.27 -1.19
CA ARG A 61 1.02 6.93 -0.59
C ARG A 61 2.08 5.95 -1.15
N PRO A 62 2.30 5.84 -2.47
CA PRO A 62 3.47 5.15 -3.02
C PRO A 62 4.80 5.69 -2.48
N GLY A 63 4.88 7.00 -2.21
CA GLY A 63 6.05 7.61 -1.57
C GLY A 63 6.28 7.10 -0.14
N VAL A 64 5.23 7.01 0.67
CA VAL A 64 5.31 6.41 2.01
C VAL A 64 5.67 4.92 1.92
N PHE A 65 5.11 4.19 0.96
CA PHE A 65 5.46 2.79 0.73
C PHE A 65 6.97 2.61 0.48
N VAL A 66 7.57 3.36 -0.45
CA VAL A 66 9.02 3.24 -0.72
C VAL A 66 9.86 3.69 0.47
N ALA A 67 9.40 4.69 1.22
CA ALA A 67 10.03 5.12 2.47
C ALA A 67 9.98 4.05 3.57
N CYS A 68 9.00 3.14 3.56
CA CYS A 68 9.00 1.95 4.43
C CYS A 68 9.90 0.84 3.88
N ARG A 69 9.95 0.65 2.56
CA ARG A 69 10.69 -0.45 1.92
C ARG A 69 12.19 -0.30 1.99
N ILE A 70 12.72 0.91 1.82
CA ILE A 70 14.16 1.16 1.87
C ILE A 70 14.74 0.79 3.25
N PRO A 71 14.23 1.31 4.37
CA PRO A 71 14.71 0.91 5.70
C PRO A 71 14.53 -0.58 5.97
N MET A 72 13.41 -1.18 5.54
CA MET A 72 13.19 -2.62 5.67
C MET A 72 14.31 -3.43 5.00
N LEU A 73 14.66 -3.10 3.76
CA LEU A 73 15.71 -3.80 3.00
C LEU A 73 17.11 -3.57 3.60
N ILE A 74 17.38 -2.36 4.12
CA ILE A 74 18.62 -2.05 4.84
C ILE A 74 18.72 -2.91 6.10
N ILE A 75 17.66 -2.94 6.91
CA ILE A 75 17.57 -3.73 8.13
C ILE A 75 17.78 -5.22 7.80
N ARG A 76 17.09 -5.75 6.78
CA ARG A 76 17.24 -7.15 6.35
C ARG A 76 18.65 -7.48 5.87
N ALA A 77 19.30 -6.55 5.15
CA ALA A 77 20.70 -6.70 4.73
C ALA A 77 21.65 -6.74 5.93
N ILE A 78 21.45 -5.89 6.94
CA ILE A 78 22.25 -5.89 8.19
C ILE A 78 22.06 -7.23 8.93
N MET A 79 20.82 -7.65 9.13
CA MET A 79 20.49 -8.92 9.81
C MET A 79 21.05 -10.16 9.11
N SER A 80 21.36 -10.08 7.81
CA SER A 80 21.99 -11.18 7.08
C SER A 80 23.48 -11.39 7.41
N LYS A 81 24.10 -10.43 8.12
CA LYS A 81 25.55 -10.43 8.41
C LYS A 81 25.90 -10.33 9.89
N THR A 82 25.02 -9.75 10.69
CA THR A 82 25.26 -9.52 12.11
C THR A 82 24.19 -10.22 12.92
N ASP A 83 24.58 -10.74 14.09
CA ASP A 83 23.61 -11.14 15.10
C ASP A 83 22.71 -9.94 15.41
N TYR A 84 21.41 -10.18 15.47
CA TYR A 84 20.42 -9.12 15.58
C TYR A 84 19.54 -9.31 16.80
N GLY A 85 19.24 -8.18 17.44
CA GLY A 85 18.27 -8.14 18.51
C GLY A 85 16.85 -8.31 17.97
N LEU A 86 15.99 -8.81 18.85
CA LEU A 86 14.56 -8.97 18.64
C LEU A 86 13.87 -7.67 18.18
N GLY A 87 14.29 -6.51 18.70
CA GLY A 87 13.72 -5.21 18.29
C GLY A 87 13.93 -4.90 16.80
N LEU A 88 15.06 -5.34 16.22
CA LEU A 88 15.36 -5.14 14.80
C LEU A 88 14.48 -6.03 13.92
N LEU A 89 14.23 -7.27 14.34
CA LEU A 89 13.29 -8.19 13.70
C LEU A 89 11.86 -7.63 13.72
N ILE A 90 11.41 -7.07 14.86
CA ILE A 90 10.09 -6.43 14.95
C ILE A 90 10.00 -5.25 14.01
N ALA A 91 11.00 -4.36 14.01
CA ALA A 91 11.03 -3.19 13.14
C ALA A 91 10.89 -3.60 11.67
N GLU A 92 11.61 -4.64 11.25
CA GLU A 92 11.47 -5.21 9.91
C GLU A 92 10.02 -5.66 9.63
N LEU A 93 9.43 -6.47 10.50
CA LEU A 93 8.08 -7.01 10.33
C LEU A 93 7.03 -5.92 10.22
N VAL A 94 7.16 -4.86 11.02
CA VAL A 94 6.25 -3.71 10.99
C VAL A 94 6.37 -2.98 9.65
N LEU A 95 7.59 -2.70 9.20
CA LEU A 95 7.83 -2.06 7.90
C LEU A 95 7.34 -2.93 6.74
N VAL A 96 7.55 -4.25 6.83
CA VAL A 96 7.05 -5.22 5.84
C VAL A 96 5.53 -5.23 5.80
N GLY A 97 4.89 -5.28 6.96
CA GLY A 97 3.45 -5.39 7.10
C GLY A 97 2.72 -4.15 6.58
N ILE A 98 3.10 -2.97 7.09
CA ILE A 98 2.40 -1.71 6.82
C ILE A 98 2.59 -1.24 5.37
N GLY A 99 3.79 -1.37 4.80
CA GLY A 99 4.12 -0.79 3.50
C GLY A 99 3.08 -1.11 2.41
N TYR A 100 2.77 -2.40 2.23
CA TYR A 100 1.82 -2.89 1.22
C TYR A 100 0.45 -2.20 1.25
N LEU A 101 -0.07 -1.84 2.43
CA LEU A 101 -1.39 -1.22 2.56
C LEU A 101 -1.44 0.14 1.87
N PHE A 102 -0.31 0.86 1.80
CA PHE A 102 -0.22 2.15 1.11
C PHE A 102 -0.27 2.03 -0.42
N LEU A 103 -0.09 0.84 -0.99
CA LEU A 103 -0.24 0.63 -2.43
C LEU A 103 -1.69 0.37 -2.86
N ILE A 104 -2.59 0.02 -1.93
CA ILE A 104 -3.99 -0.31 -2.26
C ILE A 104 -4.82 0.96 -2.53
N GLU A 105 -4.68 1.98 -1.67
CA GLU A 105 -5.50 3.21 -1.73
C GLU A 105 -5.41 3.96 -3.07
N PRO A 106 -4.22 4.10 -3.70
CA PRO A 106 -4.11 4.72 -5.03
C PRO A 106 -5.01 4.07 -6.08
N ILE A 107 -5.20 2.74 -6.05
CA ILE A 107 -6.07 2.04 -7.01
C ILE A 107 -7.51 2.47 -6.82
N THR A 108 -7.98 2.54 -5.57
CA THR A 108 -9.34 3.00 -5.25
C THR A 108 -9.57 4.43 -5.73
N ALA A 109 -8.60 5.32 -5.50
CA ALA A 109 -8.68 6.71 -5.95
C ALA A 109 -8.68 6.82 -7.49
N LEU A 110 -7.86 6.04 -8.20
CA LEU A 110 -7.81 6.04 -9.66
C LEU A 110 -9.07 5.40 -10.28
N TRP A 111 -9.62 4.37 -9.66
CA TRP A 111 -10.89 3.77 -10.06
C TRP A 111 -12.05 4.76 -9.94
N GLN A 112 -12.14 5.51 -8.85
CA GLN A 112 -13.15 6.57 -8.71
C GLN A 112 -13.02 7.61 -9.82
N ARG A 113 -11.81 8.08 -10.13
CA ARG A 113 -11.58 9.01 -11.25
C ARG A 113 -11.94 8.41 -12.61
N LEU A 114 -11.72 7.11 -12.81
CA LEU A 114 -12.12 6.42 -14.03
C LEU A 114 -13.64 6.41 -14.19
N VAL A 115 -14.38 6.08 -13.12
CA VAL A 115 -15.84 6.12 -13.11
C VAL A 115 -16.35 7.54 -13.35
N ASP A 116 -15.74 8.52 -12.69
CA ASP A 116 -16.09 9.93 -12.86
C ASP A 116 -15.92 10.37 -14.31
N ALA A 117 -14.83 9.97 -14.97
CA ALA A 117 -14.56 10.32 -16.36
C ALA A 117 -15.49 9.62 -17.36
N SER A 118 -16.00 8.43 -17.03
CA SER A 118 -16.82 7.63 -17.95
C SER A 118 -18.33 7.83 -17.80
N SER A 119 -18.81 8.36 -16.68
CA SER A 119 -20.23 8.56 -16.43
C SER A 119 -20.49 9.99 -15.92
N PRO A 120 -21.36 10.79 -16.56
CA PRO A 120 -21.76 12.08 -16.03
C PRO A 120 -22.57 11.90 -14.73
N PRO A 121 -22.54 12.86 -13.79
CA PRO A 121 -23.39 12.82 -12.60
C PRO A 121 -24.88 12.77 -12.99
N PRO A 122 -25.75 12.11 -12.20
CA PRO A 122 -25.48 11.51 -10.89
C PRO A 122 -24.96 10.05 -10.97
N HIS A 123 -23.89 9.76 -10.23
CA HIS A 123 -23.37 8.39 -10.12
C HIS A 123 -24.31 7.48 -9.32
N PRO A 124 -24.43 6.19 -9.71
CA PRO A 124 -25.15 5.21 -8.92
C PRO A 124 -24.67 5.17 -7.46
N ARG A 125 -25.62 5.13 -6.52
CA ARG A 125 -25.33 5.18 -5.07
C ARG A 125 -24.32 4.11 -4.64
N TRP A 126 -24.35 2.93 -5.27
CA TRP A 126 -23.46 1.82 -4.96
C TRP A 126 -21.98 2.13 -5.22
N VAL A 127 -21.63 2.90 -6.26
CA VAL A 127 -20.23 3.25 -6.56
C VAL A 127 -19.66 4.12 -5.44
N ARG A 128 -20.42 5.14 -5.04
CA ARG A 128 -20.02 6.06 -3.95
C ARG A 128 -19.90 5.33 -2.61
N LEU A 129 -20.87 4.46 -2.31
CA LEU A 129 -20.85 3.68 -1.07
C LEU A 129 -19.67 2.71 -1.05
N LEU A 130 -19.43 1.99 -2.15
CA LEU A 130 -18.32 1.05 -2.27
C LEU A 130 -16.97 1.74 -2.15
N GLY A 131 -16.79 2.90 -2.80
CA GLY A 131 -15.55 3.69 -2.67
C GLY A 131 -15.27 4.13 -1.23
N LYS A 132 -16.30 4.59 -0.51
CA LYS A 132 -16.17 4.93 0.92
C LYS A 132 -15.87 3.70 1.78
N LEU A 133 -16.57 2.60 1.52
CA LEU A 133 -16.39 1.35 2.26
C LEU A 133 -14.96 0.80 2.09
N LEU A 134 -14.45 0.72 0.85
CA LEU A 134 -13.09 0.25 0.58
C LEU A 134 -12.03 1.11 1.29
N THR A 135 -12.21 2.44 1.25
CA THR A 135 -11.32 3.37 1.94
C THR A 135 -11.37 3.19 3.46
N LEU A 136 -12.58 3.07 4.04
CA LEU A 136 -12.75 2.89 5.48
C LEU A 136 -12.17 1.55 5.95
N THR A 137 -12.44 0.46 5.23
CA THR A 137 -11.89 -0.87 5.54
C THR A 137 -10.37 -0.86 5.47
N LEU A 138 -9.77 -0.17 4.49
CA LEU A 138 -8.33 -0.03 4.40
C LEU A 138 -7.74 0.79 5.56
N LEU A 139 -8.42 1.85 6.00
CA LEU A 139 -8.02 2.61 7.19
C LEU A 139 -8.08 1.75 8.45
N VAL A 140 -9.11 0.92 8.61
CA VAL A 140 -9.20 -0.04 9.72
C VAL A 140 -8.06 -1.05 9.66
N ALA A 141 -7.72 -1.58 8.49
CA ALA A 141 -6.58 -2.48 8.33
C ALA A 141 -5.25 -1.82 8.73
N ILE A 142 -5.02 -0.57 8.30
CA ILE A 142 -3.83 0.20 8.68
C ILE A 142 -3.78 0.43 10.19
N ALA A 143 -4.90 0.85 10.81
CA ALA A 143 -4.99 1.08 12.24
C ALA A 143 -4.72 -0.21 13.05
N THR A 144 -5.29 -1.34 12.62
CA THR A 144 -5.05 -2.66 13.21
C THR A 144 -3.58 -3.07 13.11
N MET A 145 -2.91 -2.81 11.98
CA MET A 145 -1.48 -3.09 11.85
C MET A 145 -0.63 -2.20 12.75
N ILE A 146 -0.94 -0.91 12.85
CA ILE A 146 -0.23 0.01 13.73
C ILE A 146 -0.41 -0.41 15.20
N ALA A 147 -1.63 -0.74 15.61
CA ALA A 147 -1.93 -1.22 16.96
C ALA A 147 -1.21 -2.55 17.26
N SER A 148 -1.23 -3.50 16.31
CA SER A 148 -0.46 -4.74 16.42
C SER A 148 1.03 -4.46 16.58
N SER A 149 1.55 -3.45 15.88
CA SER A 149 2.96 -3.06 15.90
C SER A 149 3.38 -2.38 17.21
N SER A 150 2.51 -1.54 17.80
CA SER A 150 2.82 -0.83 19.05
C SER A 150 2.83 -1.77 20.26
N ILE A 151 1.99 -2.81 20.25
CA ILE A 151 1.86 -3.76 21.36
C ILE A 151 3.00 -4.79 21.39
N VAL A 152 3.73 -5.01 20.28
CA VAL A 152 4.76 -6.06 20.22
C VAL A 152 5.81 -5.91 21.32
N SER A 153 6.21 -4.69 21.67
CA SER A 153 7.20 -4.45 22.73
C SER A 153 6.75 -4.92 24.11
N GLY A 154 5.47 -4.74 24.47
CA GLY A 154 4.89 -5.20 25.75
C GLY A 154 4.39 -6.65 25.71
N ALA A 155 4.26 -7.23 24.51
CA ALA A 155 3.86 -8.63 24.34
C ALA A 155 4.88 -9.64 24.90
N PHE A 156 6.12 -9.22 25.16
CA PHE A 156 7.13 -10.07 25.81
C PHE A 156 6.91 -10.22 27.31
N ASP A 157 6.25 -9.26 27.93
CA ASP A 157 6.00 -9.28 29.37
C ASP A 157 4.62 -9.88 29.70
N SER A 158 3.77 -10.12 28.70
CA SER A 158 2.42 -10.65 28.91
C SER A 158 1.86 -11.48 27.75
N GLU A 159 1.44 -12.71 28.07
CA GLU A 159 0.83 -13.65 27.12
C GLU A 159 -0.48 -13.13 26.51
N SER A 160 -1.24 -12.31 27.26
CA SER A 160 -2.49 -11.70 26.78
C SER A 160 -2.26 -10.68 25.65
N MET A 161 -1.20 -9.87 25.74
CA MET A 161 -0.83 -8.92 24.68
C MET A 161 -0.32 -9.64 23.45
N LEU A 162 0.43 -10.72 23.64
CA LEU A 162 0.87 -11.59 22.55
C LEU A 162 -0.32 -12.16 21.77
N ASN A 163 -1.29 -12.78 22.46
CA ASN A 163 -2.49 -13.32 21.82
C ASN A 163 -3.25 -12.25 21.02
N THR A 164 -3.26 -11.01 21.51
CA THR A 164 -3.85 -9.87 20.80
C THR A 164 -3.06 -9.55 19.52
N VAL A 165 -1.73 -9.49 19.56
CA VAL A 165 -0.88 -9.26 18.38
C VAL A 165 -1.08 -10.36 17.34
N VAL A 166 -1.13 -11.61 17.79
CA VAL A 166 -1.34 -12.80 16.94
C VAL A 166 -2.72 -12.77 16.28
N ALA A 167 -3.76 -12.24 16.93
CA ALA A 167 -5.09 -12.11 16.34
C ALA A 167 -5.21 -10.92 15.37
N LEU A 168 -4.56 -9.79 15.67
CA LEU A 168 -4.70 -8.55 14.88
C LEU A 168 -4.03 -8.65 13.50
N ARG A 169 -2.86 -9.30 13.38
CA ARG A 169 -2.16 -9.39 12.07
C ARG A 169 -2.95 -10.18 11.02
N PRO A 170 -3.42 -11.42 11.29
CA PRO A 170 -4.25 -12.17 10.34
C PRO A 170 -5.51 -11.40 9.96
N ALA A 171 -6.15 -10.74 10.93
CA ALA A 171 -7.32 -9.90 10.67
C ALA A 171 -7.01 -8.80 9.65
N SER A 172 -5.90 -8.06 9.81
CA SER A 172 -5.51 -7.06 8.82
C SER A 172 -5.20 -7.66 7.45
N TYR A 173 -4.57 -8.84 7.39
CA TYR A 173 -4.25 -9.47 6.12
C TYR A 173 -5.51 -9.91 5.38
N ILE A 174 -6.46 -10.52 6.07
CA ILE A 174 -7.77 -10.91 5.52
C ILE A 174 -8.55 -9.67 5.05
N LEU A 175 -8.59 -8.61 5.87
CA LEU A 175 -9.25 -7.35 5.47
C LEU A 175 -8.61 -6.76 4.21
N SER A 176 -7.28 -6.75 4.13
CA SER A 176 -6.57 -6.23 2.96
C SER A 176 -6.82 -7.08 1.70
N LEU A 177 -6.91 -8.41 1.83
CA LEU A 177 -7.28 -9.33 0.75
C LEU A 177 -8.71 -9.06 0.26
N ALA A 178 -9.65 -8.91 1.19
CA ALA A 178 -11.04 -8.59 0.87
C ALA A 178 -11.13 -7.26 0.10
N VAL A 179 -10.40 -6.23 0.51
CA VAL A 179 -10.37 -4.93 -0.17
C VAL A 179 -9.87 -5.06 -1.61
N VAL A 180 -8.74 -5.73 -1.87
CA VAL A 180 -8.20 -5.85 -3.23
C VAL A 180 -9.07 -6.72 -4.14
N VAL A 181 -9.68 -7.78 -3.61
CA VAL A 181 -10.62 -8.62 -4.38
C VAL A 181 -11.89 -7.84 -4.72
N LEU A 182 -12.48 -7.15 -3.74
CA LEU A 182 -13.67 -6.31 -3.98
C LEU A 182 -13.36 -5.17 -4.95
N GLN A 183 -12.16 -4.58 -4.88
CA GLN A 183 -11.71 -3.56 -5.83
C GLN A 183 -11.61 -4.11 -7.26
N ALA A 184 -11.17 -5.36 -7.44
CA ALA A 184 -11.07 -5.99 -8.76
C ALA A 184 -12.45 -6.26 -9.35
N LEU A 185 -13.36 -6.78 -8.52
CA LEU A 185 -14.76 -6.96 -8.89
C LEU A 185 -15.44 -5.63 -9.20
N ALA A 186 -15.13 -4.57 -8.46
CA ALA A 186 -15.63 -3.22 -8.71
C ALA A 186 -15.18 -2.71 -10.08
N ILE A 187 -13.88 -2.81 -10.39
CA ILE A 187 -13.32 -2.39 -11.68
C ILE A 187 -13.95 -3.18 -12.82
N ALA A 188 -14.03 -4.52 -12.71
CA ALA A 188 -14.65 -5.38 -13.71
C ALA A 188 -16.13 -5.03 -13.92
N ARG A 189 -16.89 -4.85 -12.83
CA ARG A 189 -18.31 -4.46 -12.90
C ARG A 189 -18.47 -3.08 -13.55
N THR A 190 -17.64 -2.10 -13.19
CA THR A 190 -17.69 -0.77 -13.80
C THR A 190 -17.33 -0.78 -15.28
N TYR A 191 -16.42 -1.68 -15.69
CA TYR A 191 -16.08 -1.88 -17.09
C TYR A 191 -17.29 -2.35 -17.90
N PHE A 192 -17.98 -3.40 -17.45
CA PHE A 192 -19.16 -3.91 -18.14
C PHE A 192 -20.36 -2.96 -18.06
N HIS A 193 -20.51 -2.21 -16.97
CA HIS A 193 -21.70 -1.37 -16.77
C HIS A 193 -21.58 0.02 -17.41
N PHE A 194 -20.41 0.65 -17.39
CA PHE A 194 -20.21 2.01 -17.90
C PHE A 194 -19.44 2.07 -19.23
N GLY A 195 -18.96 0.94 -19.76
CA GLY A 195 -18.18 0.93 -21.00
C GLY A 195 -16.87 1.72 -20.88
N THR A 196 -16.20 1.66 -19.72
CA THR A 196 -14.95 2.39 -19.47
C THR A 196 -13.86 2.00 -20.47
N SER A 197 -12.94 2.91 -20.78
CA SER A 197 -11.83 2.64 -21.72
C SER A 197 -10.99 1.41 -21.33
N ASN A 198 -10.89 0.43 -22.24
CA ASN A 198 -10.13 -0.82 -22.07
C ASN A 198 -8.70 -0.57 -21.57
N ARG A 199 -8.02 0.44 -22.12
CA ARG A 199 -6.63 0.77 -21.77
C ARG A 199 -6.48 1.19 -20.31
N LYS A 200 -7.39 2.04 -19.82
CA LYS A 200 -7.35 2.54 -18.43
C LYS A 200 -7.72 1.44 -17.44
N THR A 201 -8.72 0.64 -17.79
CA THR A 201 -9.16 -0.51 -16.98
C THR A 201 -8.07 -1.57 -16.89
N ALA A 202 -7.48 -1.98 -18.03
CA ALA A 202 -6.36 -2.92 -18.05
C ALA A 202 -5.18 -2.40 -17.22
N TYR A 203 -4.86 -1.11 -17.34
CA TYR A 203 -3.82 -0.48 -16.55
C TYR A 203 -4.09 -0.56 -15.03
N LEU A 204 -5.34 -0.39 -14.57
CA LEU A 204 -5.68 -0.53 -13.14
C LEU A 204 -5.65 -1.98 -12.66
N LEU A 205 -6.01 -2.94 -13.52
CA LEU A 205 -6.00 -4.36 -13.18
C LEU A 205 -4.58 -4.90 -12.98
N VAL A 206 -3.58 -4.42 -13.71
CA VAL A 206 -2.18 -4.90 -13.59
C VAL A 206 -1.61 -4.75 -12.17
N PRO A 207 -1.51 -3.55 -11.56
CA PRO A 207 -1.04 -3.41 -10.19
C PRO A 207 -1.98 -4.11 -9.21
N LEU A 208 -3.29 -4.14 -9.47
CA LEU A 208 -4.23 -4.81 -8.59
C LEU A 208 -4.03 -6.32 -8.53
N ILE A 209 -3.77 -6.97 -9.67
CA ILE A 209 -3.42 -8.40 -9.72
C ILE A 209 -2.12 -8.66 -8.95
N CYS A 210 -1.12 -7.78 -9.09
CA CYS A 210 0.11 -7.87 -8.30
C CYS A 210 -0.20 -7.81 -6.79
N LEU A 211 -1.04 -6.87 -6.36
CA LEU A 211 -1.42 -6.75 -4.95
C LEU A 211 -2.29 -7.92 -4.46
N ILE A 212 -3.16 -8.49 -5.30
CA ILE A 212 -3.91 -9.72 -4.97
C ILE A 212 -2.96 -10.88 -4.72
N ILE A 213 -1.95 -11.07 -5.57
CA ILE A 213 -0.93 -12.12 -5.39
C ILE A 213 -0.24 -11.94 -4.03
N VAL A 214 0.18 -10.71 -3.70
CA VAL A 214 0.81 -10.40 -2.40
C VAL A 214 -0.16 -10.67 -1.23
N ALA A 215 -1.42 -10.28 -1.35
CA ALA A 215 -2.42 -10.50 -0.30
C ALA A 215 -2.68 -11.99 -0.04
N ILE A 216 -2.84 -12.78 -1.12
CA ILE A 216 -3.01 -14.23 -1.04
C ILE A 216 -1.78 -14.86 -0.39
N TYR A 217 -0.58 -14.48 -0.82
CA TYR A 217 0.67 -14.95 -0.25
C TYR A 217 0.74 -14.69 1.26
N ARG A 218 0.42 -13.46 1.71
CA ARG A 218 0.43 -13.10 3.13
C ARG A 218 -0.57 -13.91 3.96
N VAL A 219 -1.80 -14.06 3.46
CA VAL A 219 -2.83 -14.86 4.15
C VAL A 219 -2.38 -16.31 4.22
N ALA A 220 -1.97 -16.90 3.10
CA ALA A 220 -1.57 -18.31 3.05
C ALA A 220 -0.32 -18.58 3.90
N GLN A 221 0.65 -17.66 3.94
CA GLN A 221 1.80 -17.75 4.82
C GLN A 221 1.39 -17.70 6.29
N THR A 222 0.44 -16.83 6.66
CA THR A 222 -0.03 -16.70 8.05
C THR A 222 -0.63 -18.00 8.58
N TYR A 223 -1.32 -18.76 7.73
CA TYR A 223 -1.94 -20.04 8.10
C TYR A 223 -1.10 -21.28 7.78
N ALA A 224 0.13 -21.10 7.29
CA ALA A 224 1.01 -22.23 7.00
C ALA A 224 1.65 -22.75 8.29
N SER A 225 1.17 -23.88 8.82
CA SER A 225 1.71 -24.50 10.03
C SER A 225 3.03 -25.25 9.80
N ASP A 226 3.21 -25.82 8.61
CA ASP A 226 4.37 -26.64 8.27
C ASP A 226 5.63 -25.79 8.00
N PRO A 227 6.72 -25.95 8.77
CA PRO A 227 8.01 -25.27 8.54
C PRO A 227 8.64 -25.58 7.18
N SER A 228 8.38 -26.75 6.61
CA SER A 228 8.95 -27.17 5.32
C SER A 228 8.13 -26.66 4.13
N SER A 229 7.00 -25.99 4.37
CA SER A 229 6.13 -25.50 3.31
C SER A 229 6.85 -24.51 2.37
N PRO A 230 6.75 -24.67 1.03
CA PRO A 230 7.37 -23.75 0.07
C PRO A 230 6.97 -22.29 0.25
N ILE A 231 5.80 -22.00 0.85
CA ILE A 231 5.33 -20.63 1.07
C ILE A 231 6.15 -19.88 2.13
N ARG A 232 6.82 -20.61 3.03
CA ARG A 232 7.73 -20.06 4.04
C ARG A 232 9.16 -19.90 3.52
N SER A 233 9.43 -20.34 2.28
CA SER A 233 10.75 -20.20 1.69
C SER A 233 11.10 -18.73 1.42
N LEU A 234 12.40 -18.42 1.51
CA LEU A 234 12.93 -17.09 1.21
C LEU A 234 12.63 -16.69 -0.25
N SER A 235 12.72 -17.63 -1.19
CA SER A 235 12.40 -17.37 -2.59
C SER A 235 10.93 -16.97 -2.77
N ALA A 236 10.00 -17.62 -2.07
CA ALA A 236 8.60 -17.23 -2.10
C ALA A 236 8.40 -15.79 -1.60
N PHE A 237 9.11 -15.36 -0.56
CA PHE A 237 9.06 -13.97 -0.09
C PHE A 237 9.56 -12.96 -1.13
N TRP A 238 10.74 -13.19 -1.69
CA TRP A 238 11.33 -12.26 -2.66
C TRP A 238 10.51 -12.17 -3.94
N ILE A 239 9.97 -13.30 -4.41
CA ILE A 239 9.18 -13.36 -5.64
C ILE A 239 7.75 -12.91 -5.36
N MET A 240 7.01 -13.61 -4.51
CA MET A 240 5.57 -13.39 -4.33
C MET A 240 5.26 -12.07 -3.64
N GLN A 241 6.13 -11.61 -2.72
CA GLN A 241 5.91 -10.37 -2.00
C GLN A 241 6.70 -9.21 -2.60
N ILE A 242 8.03 -9.24 -2.53
CA ILE A 242 8.83 -8.06 -2.86
C ILE A 242 8.74 -7.71 -4.35
N THR A 243 8.78 -8.70 -5.23
CA THR A 243 8.74 -8.45 -6.69
C THR A 243 7.38 -7.89 -7.11
N PHE A 244 6.27 -8.49 -6.69
CA PHE A 244 4.94 -8.00 -7.05
C PHE A 244 4.59 -6.66 -6.41
N GLU A 245 5.05 -6.39 -5.18
CA GLU A 245 4.93 -5.06 -4.59
C GLU A 245 5.75 -4.01 -5.37
N PHE A 246 6.98 -4.36 -5.79
CA PHE A 246 7.81 -3.49 -6.62
C PHE A 246 7.16 -3.21 -7.98
N LEU A 247 6.62 -4.23 -8.65
CA LEU A 247 5.91 -4.06 -9.93
C LEU A 247 4.67 -3.18 -9.78
N ALA A 248 3.86 -3.40 -8.74
CA ALA A 248 2.70 -2.55 -8.46
C ALA A 248 3.13 -1.09 -8.23
N TYR A 249 4.19 -0.87 -7.45
CA TYR A 249 4.73 0.46 -7.18
C TYR A 249 5.28 1.15 -8.44
N VAL A 250 6.11 0.46 -9.22
CA VAL A 250 6.67 0.99 -10.48
C VAL A 250 5.57 1.35 -11.47
N SER A 251 4.45 0.61 -11.49
CA SER A 251 3.31 0.96 -12.33
C SER A 251 2.85 2.40 -12.06
N TYR A 252 2.70 2.82 -10.79
CA TYR A 252 2.29 4.19 -10.44
C TYR A 252 3.25 5.27 -10.94
N LEU A 253 4.53 4.93 -11.10
CA LEU A 253 5.55 5.85 -11.63
C LEU A 253 5.63 5.81 -13.16
N ALA A 254 5.12 4.76 -13.81
CA ALA A 254 5.23 4.57 -15.25
C ALA A 254 4.40 5.59 -16.05
N ILE A 255 3.29 6.09 -15.49
CA ILE A 255 2.39 7.02 -16.18
C ILE A 255 2.25 8.36 -15.45
N SER A 256 1.86 9.39 -16.21
CA SER A 256 1.36 10.63 -15.63
C SER A 256 -0.09 10.43 -15.19
N ILE A 257 -0.29 10.23 -13.88
CA ILE A 257 -1.63 10.03 -13.29
C ILE A 257 -2.62 11.15 -13.67
N PRO A 258 -2.28 12.46 -13.55
CA PRO A 258 -3.21 13.52 -13.93
C PRO A 258 -3.62 13.48 -15.41
N ALA A 259 -2.72 13.08 -16.30
CA ALA A 259 -3.01 13.00 -17.74
C ALA A 259 -3.91 11.81 -18.09
N TRP A 260 -3.74 10.67 -17.42
CA TRP A 260 -4.53 9.46 -17.69
C TRP A 260 -5.86 9.43 -16.94
N PHE A 261 -5.85 9.94 -15.70
CA PHE A 261 -6.97 9.98 -14.77
C PHE A 261 -7.17 11.42 -14.27
N PRO A 262 -7.69 12.32 -15.14
CA PRO A 262 -7.90 13.71 -14.78
C PRO A 262 -8.90 13.82 -13.64
N LYS A 263 -8.69 14.81 -12.76
CA LYS A 263 -9.66 15.15 -11.72
C LYS A 263 -10.78 15.98 -12.37
N LYS A 264 -12.04 15.71 -12.04
CA LYS A 264 -13.12 16.65 -12.41
C LYS A 264 -12.83 18.01 -11.75
N PRO A 265 -13.05 19.14 -12.46
CA PRO A 265 -13.12 20.44 -11.81
C PRO A 265 -14.18 20.35 -10.72
N LYS A 266 -13.94 20.92 -9.53
CA LYS A 266 -15.05 21.05 -8.58
C LYS A 266 -16.04 22.05 -9.17
N ASP A 267 -17.33 21.83 -8.96
CA ASP A 267 -18.37 22.76 -9.43
C ASP A 267 -18.12 24.19 -8.90
N GLU A 268 -17.59 24.32 -7.68
CA GLU A 268 -17.12 25.59 -7.07
C GLU A 268 -16.06 26.31 -7.91
N ASP A 269 -15.10 25.57 -8.49
CA ASP A 269 -14.06 26.14 -9.35
C ASP A 269 -14.65 26.61 -10.69
N MET A 270 -15.73 25.97 -11.14
CA MET A 270 -16.46 26.36 -12.35
C MET A 270 -17.31 27.61 -12.11
N GLU A 271 -18.01 27.71 -10.98
CA GLU A 271 -18.79 28.91 -10.63
C GLU A 271 -17.89 30.15 -10.51
N LEU A 272 -16.73 30.03 -9.86
CA LEU A 272 -15.75 31.11 -9.76
C LEU A 272 -15.18 31.53 -11.11
N ASP A 273 -14.96 30.59 -12.04
CA ASP A 273 -14.48 30.92 -13.39
C ASP A 273 -15.58 31.57 -14.24
N VAL A 274 -16.84 31.11 -14.10
CA VAL A 274 -17.99 31.75 -14.77
C VAL A 274 -18.22 33.17 -14.24
N GLU A 275 -18.16 33.37 -12.91
CA GLU A 275 -18.30 34.70 -12.31
C GLU A 275 -17.14 35.62 -12.70
N GLY A 276 -15.91 35.09 -12.72
CA GLY A 276 -14.73 35.81 -13.21
C GLY A 276 -14.82 36.19 -14.69
N GLN A 277 -15.35 35.31 -15.55
CA GLN A 277 -15.59 35.61 -16.96
C GLN A 277 -16.73 36.63 -17.15
N GLN A 278 -17.82 36.52 -16.39
CA GLN A 278 -18.92 37.49 -16.42
C GLN A 278 -18.48 38.88 -15.95
N ALA A 279 -17.65 38.97 -14.91
CA ALA A 279 -17.07 40.23 -14.45
C ALA A 279 -16.19 40.88 -15.54
N ARG A 280 -15.36 40.09 -16.25
CA ARG A 280 -14.56 40.60 -17.38
C ARG A 280 -15.43 41.13 -18.52
N LEU A 281 -16.54 40.46 -18.83
CA LEU A 281 -17.48 40.88 -19.87
C LEU A 281 -18.27 42.14 -19.49
N ARG A 282 -18.52 42.36 -18.19
CA ARG A 282 -19.22 43.55 -17.70
C ARG A 282 -18.34 44.80 -17.63
N GLY A 283 -17.06 44.70 -17.97
CA GLY A 283 -16.14 45.85 -17.96
C GLY A 283 -15.97 46.47 -16.58
N THR A 284 -16.19 45.70 -15.49
CA THR A 284 -15.97 46.23 -14.15
C THR A 284 -14.47 46.51 -13.97
N PRO A 285 -14.07 47.77 -13.72
CA PRO A 285 -12.66 48.11 -13.53
C PRO A 285 -12.10 47.37 -12.33
N LYS A 286 -10.87 46.86 -12.45
CA LYS A 286 -10.18 46.21 -11.33
C LYS A 286 -10.09 47.21 -10.16
N PRO A 287 -10.41 46.80 -8.93
CA PRO A 287 -10.30 47.67 -7.75
C PRO A 287 -8.85 47.97 -7.33
N SER A 288 -7.87 47.81 -8.22
CA SER A 288 -6.45 48.08 -7.95
C SER A 288 -6.00 49.50 -8.26
N ASP A 289 -6.89 50.36 -8.76
CA ASP A 289 -6.54 51.70 -9.25
C ASP A 289 -7.13 52.84 -8.37
N ALA A 290 -7.36 52.57 -7.08
CA ALA A 290 -7.75 53.57 -6.08
C ALA A 290 -6.76 53.61 -4.91
#